data_AF-A0A661EKR0-F1
#
_entry.id   AF-A0A661EKR0-F1
#
_cell.length_a   1.000
_cell.length_b   1.000
_cell.length_c   1.000
_cell.angle_alpha   90.00
_cell.angle_beta   90.00
_cell.angle_gamma   90.00
#
_symmetry.space_group_name_H-M   'P 1'
#
loop_
_entity.id
_entity.type
_entity.pdbx_description
1 polymer ?
#
loop_
_entity_poly.entity_id
_entity_poly.type
_entity_poly.pdbx_seq_one_letter_code
_entity_poly.pdbx_strand_id
1 'polypeptide(L)'
;MTDPDDDLNNSSIILDNSGSAFNLAKRIGFFAGPLGALLMILGGYGFGVDGDGGISTPALHTLALAWWMACWWLTEAVPIAVTAILPIVLLPLLGISPIKAATAPYAHPLVFLFMGGFIIGIAMQRHQLHRRIALHIVDRAGHSDVLLVGGVMLAAAFLSMWIMNTATCMMLLPIGIALIDYQQSRGVDGQQLRNFSLCLLLGIAYGATLGGVATLIGTAPNGFIAAFMLETYGLEISFLQWLQVGLPISVLLLVATWLLLTQVVYPPRVKGGMGESGYIHSELESLGTMSGAEKIVAAVFVSAATLWVTRGTISDWFPALQ
;
A
#
# COMPACT_ATOMS: atom_id res chain seq x y z
N MET A 1 -39.14 -20.64 11.65
CA MET A 1 -39.27 -19.21 11.32
C MET A 1 -38.46 -18.47 12.35
N THR A 2 -37.17 -18.32 12.08
CA THR A 2 -36.29 -17.39 12.81
C THR A 2 -36.46 -16.03 12.16
N ASP A 3 -36.64 -15.02 13.00
CA ASP A 3 -36.92 -13.65 12.62
C ASP A 3 -35.73 -13.04 11.85
N PRO A 4 -35.90 -12.53 10.62
CA PRO A 4 -34.81 -11.91 9.86
C PRO A 4 -34.22 -10.65 10.51
N ASP A 5 -34.86 -10.09 11.55
CA ASP A 5 -34.32 -8.96 12.32
C ASP A 5 -33.28 -9.38 13.39
N ASP A 6 -33.18 -10.67 13.73
CA ASP A 6 -32.23 -11.17 14.75
C ASP A 6 -30.78 -11.24 14.23
N ASP A 7 -30.60 -11.47 12.91
CA ASP A 7 -29.29 -11.49 12.25
C ASP A 7 -28.69 -10.09 12.06
N LEU A 8 -29.52 -9.04 11.96
CA LEU A 8 -29.07 -7.65 11.85
C LEU A 8 -28.56 -7.12 13.19
N ASN A 9 -29.14 -7.53 14.31
CA ASN A 9 -28.71 -7.12 15.66
C ASN A 9 -27.39 -7.78 16.10
N ASN A 10 -27.06 -8.97 15.58
CA ASN A 10 -25.77 -9.61 15.87
C ASN A 10 -24.59 -8.93 15.15
N SER A 11 -24.85 -8.22 14.05
CA SER A 11 -23.80 -7.51 13.28
C SER A 11 -23.33 -6.22 13.96
N SER A 12 -24.18 -5.55 14.74
CA SER A 12 -23.85 -4.33 15.47
C SER A 12 -23.03 -4.61 16.74
N ILE A 13 -23.26 -5.73 17.41
CA ILE A 13 -22.54 -6.16 18.63
C ILE A 13 -21.07 -6.53 18.32
N ILE A 14 -20.78 -7.08 17.13
CA ILE A 14 -19.41 -7.46 16.72
C ILE A 14 -18.56 -6.23 16.37
N LEU A 15 -19.19 -5.19 15.80
CA LEU A 15 -18.47 -3.96 15.41
C LEU A 15 -18.07 -3.11 16.63
N ASP A 16 -18.89 -3.05 17.67
CA ASP A 16 -18.63 -2.23 18.86
C ASP A 16 -17.44 -2.76 19.71
N ASN A 17 -17.30 -4.10 19.80
CA ASN A 17 -16.20 -4.73 20.52
C ASN A 17 -14.84 -4.65 19.81
N SER A 18 -14.84 -4.49 18.47
CA SER A 18 -13.59 -4.35 17.71
C SER A 18 -12.87 -3.02 18.00
N GLY A 19 -13.65 -1.95 18.21
CA GLY A 19 -13.13 -0.63 18.56
C GLY A 19 -12.58 -0.57 19.99
N SER A 20 -13.20 -1.28 20.93
CA SER A 20 -12.78 -1.29 22.34
C SER A 20 -11.43 -2.00 22.54
N ALA A 21 -11.24 -3.16 21.91
CA ALA A 21 -9.98 -3.91 21.95
C ALA A 21 -8.83 -3.15 21.27
N PHE A 22 -9.09 -2.51 20.12
CA PHE A 22 -8.10 -1.70 19.42
C PHE A 22 -7.68 -0.48 20.25
N ASN A 23 -8.64 0.17 20.93
CA ASN A 23 -8.36 1.26 21.85
C ASN A 23 -7.57 0.80 23.10
N LEU A 24 -7.82 -0.41 23.59
CA LEU A 24 -7.06 -0.99 24.70
C LEU A 24 -5.60 -1.25 24.29
N ALA A 25 -5.39 -1.87 23.12
CA ALA A 25 -4.04 -2.13 22.60
C ALA A 25 -3.22 -0.83 22.45
N LYS A 26 -3.84 0.22 21.89
CA LYS A 26 -3.23 1.56 21.78
C LYS A 26 -2.82 2.14 23.12
N ARG A 27 -3.71 2.07 24.12
CA ARG A 27 -3.43 2.56 25.48
C ARG A 27 -2.31 1.76 26.14
N ILE A 28 -2.34 0.44 26.04
CA ILE A 28 -1.30 -0.43 26.58
C ILE A 28 0.04 -0.09 25.93
N GLY A 29 0.11 -0.06 24.60
CA GLY A 29 1.35 0.24 23.88
C GLY A 29 1.90 1.63 24.16
N PHE A 30 1.02 2.63 24.35
CA PHE A 30 1.41 4.00 24.68
C PHE A 30 2.29 4.05 25.94
N PHE A 31 1.91 3.32 26.99
CA PHE A 31 2.66 3.26 28.25
C PHE A 31 3.73 2.16 28.25
N ALA A 32 3.47 1.01 27.63
CA ALA A 32 4.39 -0.14 27.62
C ALA A 32 5.71 0.16 26.88
N GLY A 33 5.70 1.02 25.87
CA GLY A 33 6.90 1.44 25.17
C GLY A 33 7.88 2.19 26.08
N PRO A 34 7.55 3.40 26.56
CA PRO A 34 8.40 4.18 27.45
C PRO A 34 8.73 3.46 28.77
N LEU A 35 7.74 2.80 29.39
CA LEU A 35 7.95 2.08 30.64
C LEU A 35 8.87 0.89 30.47
N GLY A 36 8.68 0.09 29.40
CA GLY A 36 9.56 -1.03 29.11
C GLY A 36 10.98 -0.59 28.78
N ALA A 37 11.14 0.50 28.01
CA ALA A 37 12.45 1.08 27.76
C ALA A 37 13.15 1.53 29.05
N LEU A 38 12.43 2.21 29.94
CA LEU A 38 12.96 2.62 31.25
C LEU A 38 13.36 1.42 32.11
N LEU A 39 12.52 0.38 32.18
CA LEU A 39 12.81 -0.83 32.93
C LEU A 39 14.03 -1.58 32.37
N MET A 40 14.21 -1.62 31.04
CA MET A 40 15.39 -2.20 30.41
C MET A 40 16.66 -1.43 30.80
N ILE A 41 16.62 -0.10 30.77
CA ILE A 41 17.76 0.75 31.15
C ILE A 41 18.09 0.54 32.64
N LEU A 42 17.11 0.65 33.53
CA LEU A 42 17.29 0.47 34.98
C LEU A 42 17.77 -0.94 35.33
N GLY A 43 17.19 -1.96 34.68
CA GLY A 43 17.58 -3.36 34.86
C GLY A 43 19.02 -3.60 34.40
N GLY A 44 19.40 -3.10 33.21
CA GLY A 44 20.76 -3.26 32.70
C GLY A 44 21.81 -2.66 33.64
N TYR A 45 21.60 -1.44 34.14
CA TYR A 45 22.51 -0.86 35.13
C TYR A 45 22.54 -1.65 36.45
N GLY A 46 21.43 -2.28 36.84
CA GLY A 46 21.35 -3.15 38.02
C GLY A 46 22.06 -4.50 37.87
N PHE A 47 22.18 -5.03 36.65
CA PHE A 47 22.78 -6.34 36.36
C PHE A 47 24.22 -6.27 35.81
N GLY A 48 24.84 -5.08 35.75
CA GLY A 48 26.24 -4.91 35.37
C GLY A 48 26.47 -4.72 33.86
N VAL A 49 25.88 -3.66 33.30
CA VAL A 49 26.28 -3.10 31.99
C VAL A 49 27.78 -2.80 31.96
N ASP A 50 28.42 -3.05 30.81
CA ASP A 50 29.87 -2.93 30.61
C ASP A 50 30.74 -3.88 31.48
N GLY A 51 30.16 -4.93 32.07
CA GLY A 51 30.90 -6.05 32.68
C GLY A 51 31.39 -7.10 31.67
N ASP A 52 32.25 -8.03 32.11
CA ASP A 52 32.75 -9.12 31.27
C ASP A 52 31.61 -10.01 30.76
N GLY A 53 31.31 -9.93 29.46
CA GLY A 53 30.19 -10.62 28.81
C GLY A 53 28.84 -9.88 28.84
N GLY A 54 28.80 -8.66 29.39
CA GLY A 54 27.62 -7.80 29.43
C GLY A 54 27.39 -7.03 28.13
N ILE A 55 26.17 -6.51 27.95
CA ILE A 55 25.84 -5.59 26.85
C ILE A 55 26.47 -4.21 27.12
N SER A 56 26.95 -3.55 26.06
CA SER A 56 27.49 -2.19 26.21
C SER A 56 26.41 -1.16 26.51
N THR A 57 26.75 -0.09 27.22
CA THR A 57 25.80 1.00 27.52
C THR A 57 25.07 1.52 26.25
N PRO A 58 25.75 1.83 25.13
CA PRO A 58 25.08 2.28 23.91
C PRO A 58 24.16 1.21 23.30
N ALA A 59 24.53 -0.07 23.39
CA ALA A 59 23.71 -1.15 22.87
C ALA A 59 22.43 -1.36 23.70
N LEU A 60 22.51 -1.24 25.03
CA LEU A 60 21.33 -1.28 25.90
C LEU A 60 20.38 -0.12 25.60
N HIS A 61 20.90 1.11 25.51
CA HIS A 61 20.08 2.29 25.20
C HIS A 61 19.41 2.17 23.82
N THR A 62 20.14 1.62 22.83
CA THR A 62 19.60 1.36 21.49
C THR A 62 18.49 0.31 21.54
N LEU A 63 18.67 -0.77 22.32
CA LEU A 63 17.66 -1.80 22.51
C LEU A 63 16.40 -1.26 23.19
N ALA A 64 16.56 -0.43 24.22
CA ALA A 64 15.45 0.22 24.91
C ALA A 64 14.66 1.16 23.99
N LEU A 65 15.36 1.94 23.15
CA LEU A 65 14.72 2.75 22.11
C LEU A 65 13.97 1.88 21.10
N ALA A 66 14.59 0.80 20.62
CA ALA A 66 13.96 -0.13 19.67
C ALA A 66 12.71 -0.78 20.27
N TRP A 67 12.73 -1.16 21.54
CA TRP A 67 11.56 -1.67 22.27
C TRP A 67 10.42 -0.65 22.28
N TRP A 68 10.71 0.59 22.66
CA TRP A 68 9.72 1.66 22.68
C TRP A 68 9.08 1.81 21.29
N MET A 69 9.91 1.94 20.25
CA MET A 69 9.45 2.10 18.88
C MET A 69 8.61 0.90 18.42
N ALA A 70 9.03 -0.33 18.75
CA ALA A 70 8.30 -1.55 18.41
C ALA A 70 6.92 -1.58 19.08
N CYS A 71 6.81 -1.26 20.37
CA CYS A 71 5.51 -1.17 21.05
C CYS A 71 4.60 -0.14 20.35
N TRP A 72 5.11 1.07 20.10
CA TRP A 72 4.30 2.12 19.48
C TRP A 72 3.88 1.81 18.04
N TRP A 73 4.75 1.18 17.24
CA TRP A 73 4.40 0.77 15.88
C TRP A 73 3.43 -0.41 15.84
N LEU A 74 3.64 -1.44 16.66
CA LEU A 74 2.78 -2.63 16.67
C LEU A 74 1.37 -2.36 17.18
N THR A 75 1.24 -1.46 18.17
CA THR A 75 -0.07 -1.10 18.72
C THR A 75 -0.67 0.14 18.07
N GLU A 76 0.05 0.82 17.18
CA GLU A 76 -0.30 2.15 16.65
C GLU A 76 -0.71 3.15 17.75
N ALA A 77 0.02 3.16 18.86
CA ALA A 77 -0.30 3.98 20.03
C ALA A 77 -0.31 5.49 19.71
N VAL A 78 0.56 5.89 18.78
CA VAL A 78 0.66 7.23 18.20
C VAL A 78 0.83 7.09 16.68
N PRO A 79 0.64 8.16 15.89
CA PRO A 79 0.91 8.10 14.45
C PRO A 79 2.33 7.60 14.16
N ILE A 80 2.49 6.75 13.15
CA ILE A 80 3.76 6.08 12.79
C ILE A 80 4.92 7.09 12.65
N ALA A 81 4.64 8.29 12.12
CA ALA A 81 5.61 9.37 11.97
C ALA A 81 6.13 9.93 13.31
N VAL A 82 5.30 9.97 14.36
CA VAL A 82 5.71 10.42 15.70
C VAL A 82 6.74 9.45 16.26
N THR A 83 6.46 8.16 16.19
CA THR A 83 7.43 7.11 16.55
C THR A 83 8.70 7.22 15.73
N ALA A 84 8.57 7.47 14.42
CA ALA A 84 9.71 7.59 13.52
C ALA A 84 10.60 8.81 13.80
N ILE A 85 10.15 9.84 14.53
CA ILE A 85 10.96 11.01 14.92
C ILE A 85 11.69 10.78 16.25
N LEU A 86 11.27 9.79 17.07
CA LEU A 86 11.92 9.49 18.35
C LEU A 86 13.45 9.37 18.26
N PRO A 87 14.05 8.68 17.26
CA PRO A 87 15.50 8.55 17.17
C PRO A 87 16.25 9.89 17.06
N ILE A 88 15.66 10.89 16.42
CA ILE A 88 16.27 12.23 16.27
C ILE A 88 16.54 12.84 17.66
N VAL A 89 15.63 12.64 18.60
CA VAL A 89 15.70 13.20 19.94
C VAL A 89 16.44 12.27 20.90
N LEU A 90 16.11 10.97 20.86
CA LEU A 90 16.59 10.02 21.86
C LEU A 90 18.01 9.49 21.59
N LEU A 91 18.45 9.35 20.34
CA LEU A 91 19.82 8.89 20.06
C LEU A 91 20.89 9.85 20.62
N PRO A 92 20.78 11.19 20.47
CA PRO A 92 21.73 12.12 21.07
C PRO A 92 21.59 12.20 22.59
N LEU A 93 20.35 12.21 23.12
CA LEU A 93 20.11 12.30 24.57
C LEU A 93 20.65 11.09 25.33
N LEU A 94 20.57 9.90 24.73
CA LEU A 94 21.09 8.66 25.30
C LEU A 94 22.60 8.44 25.03
N GLY A 95 23.26 9.41 24.39
CA GLY A 95 24.69 9.34 24.08
C GLY A 95 25.07 8.28 23.03
N ILE A 96 24.11 7.82 22.22
CA ILE A 96 24.33 6.76 21.22
C ILE A 96 24.99 7.33 19.95
N SER A 97 24.48 8.47 19.46
CA SER A 97 24.92 9.05 18.19
C SER A 97 24.67 10.57 18.16
N PRO A 98 25.55 11.38 17.55
CA PRO A 98 25.33 12.82 17.45
C PRO A 98 24.11 13.14 16.57
N ILE A 99 23.46 14.28 16.83
CA ILE A 99 22.25 14.73 16.12
C ILE A 99 22.39 14.71 14.58
N LYS A 100 23.58 15.07 14.07
CA LYS A 100 23.87 15.06 12.63
C LYS A 100 23.78 13.64 12.04
N ALA A 101 24.29 12.65 12.75
CA ALA A 101 24.22 11.25 12.31
C ALA A 101 22.81 10.68 12.50
N ALA A 102 22.12 11.03 13.59
CA ALA A 102 20.73 10.62 13.84
C ALA A 102 19.74 11.16 12.78
N THR A 103 20.01 12.32 12.19
CA THR A 103 19.12 12.97 11.20
C THR A 103 19.48 12.67 9.75
N ALA A 104 20.68 12.15 9.46
CA ALA A 104 21.11 11.85 8.09
C ALA A 104 20.18 10.91 7.31
N PRO A 105 19.61 9.82 7.90
CA PRO A 105 18.73 8.91 7.16
C PRO A 105 17.44 9.54 6.63
N TYR A 106 16.97 10.63 7.24
CA TYR A 106 15.74 11.32 6.79
C TYR A 106 15.92 12.07 5.47
N ALA A 107 17.18 12.29 5.05
CA ALA A 107 17.53 12.89 3.77
C ALA A 107 18.04 11.84 2.75
N HIS A 108 17.78 10.55 2.98
CA HIS A 108 18.19 9.49 2.06
C HIS A 108 17.55 9.71 0.66
N PRO A 109 18.29 9.53 -0.46
CA PRO A 109 17.77 9.81 -1.81
C PRO A 109 16.45 9.09 -2.15
N LEU A 110 16.25 7.88 -1.62
CA LEU A 110 15.00 7.14 -1.80
C LEU A 110 13.78 7.86 -1.19
N VAL A 111 13.94 8.64 -0.11
CA VAL A 111 12.84 9.44 0.46
C VAL A 111 12.36 10.47 -0.58
N PHE A 112 13.29 11.11 -1.29
CA PHE A 112 12.97 12.06 -2.36
C PHE A 112 12.35 11.36 -3.58
N LEU A 113 12.79 10.14 -3.90
CA LEU A 113 12.18 9.32 -4.95
C LEU A 113 10.70 9.02 -4.65
N PHE A 114 10.38 8.57 -3.42
CA PHE A 114 9.00 8.36 -2.98
C PHE A 114 8.19 9.65 -2.99
N MET A 115 8.77 10.76 -2.51
CA MET A 115 8.10 12.07 -2.53
C MET A 115 7.72 12.48 -3.96
N GLY A 116 8.64 12.35 -4.93
CA GLY A 116 8.36 12.62 -6.34
C GLY A 116 7.25 11.73 -6.90
N GLY A 117 7.29 10.42 -6.61
CA GLY A 117 6.25 9.48 -6.99
C GLY A 117 4.86 9.85 -6.43
N PHE A 118 4.77 10.20 -5.15
CA PHE A 118 3.52 10.63 -4.53
C PHE A 118 2.99 11.94 -5.13
N ILE A 119 3.85 12.91 -5.45
CA ILE A 119 3.42 14.15 -6.13
C ILE A 119 2.79 13.85 -7.48
N ILE A 120 3.40 12.96 -8.28
CA ILE A 120 2.85 12.53 -9.57
C ILE A 120 1.51 11.80 -9.36
N GLY A 121 1.43 10.91 -8.38
CA GLY A 121 0.19 10.21 -8.02
C GLY A 121 -0.94 11.16 -7.61
N ILE A 122 -0.64 12.17 -6.77
CA ILE A 122 -1.60 13.20 -6.36
C ILE A 122 -2.06 14.04 -7.55
N ALA A 123 -1.16 14.37 -8.49
CA ALA A 123 -1.53 15.08 -9.71
C ALA A 123 -2.49 14.24 -10.58
N MET A 124 -2.22 12.95 -10.73
CA MET A 124 -3.09 12.00 -11.43
C MET A 124 -4.47 11.87 -10.76
N GLN A 125 -4.51 11.90 -9.43
CA GLN A 125 -5.75 11.94 -8.66
C GLN A 125 -6.55 13.22 -8.92
N ARG A 126 -5.90 14.37 -8.74
CA ARG A 126 -6.52 15.70 -8.84
C ARG A 126 -7.17 15.94 -10.20
N HIS A 127 -6.54 15.43 -11.26
CA HIS A 127 -7.02 15.58 -12.63
C HIS A 127 -7.83 14.38 -13.13
N GLN A 128 -8.22 13.44 -12.26
CA GLN A 128 -9.07 12.29 -12.59
C GLN A 128 -8.53 11.39 -13.72
N LEU A 129 -7.24 11.52 -14.06
CA LEU A 129 -6.59 10.71 -15.09
C LEU A 129 -6.62 9.22 -14.74
N HIS A 130 -6.48 8.91 -13.45
CA HIS A 130 -6.60 7.55 -12.91
C HIS A 130 -7.97 6.90 -13.24
N ARG A 131 -9.08 7.65 -13.14
CA ARG A 131 -10.44 7.16 -13.46
C ARG A 131 -10.54 6.77 -14.93
N ARG A 132 -10.00 7.60 -15.83
CA ARG A 132 -9.97 7.32 -17.27
C ARG A 132 -9.14 6.08 -17.58
N ILE A 133 -7.96 5.95 -16.98
CA ILE A 133 -7.10 4.76 -17.14
C ILE A 133 -7.83 3.51 -16.65
N ALA A 134 -8.43 3.56 -15.46
CA ALA A 134 -9.15 2.43 -14.88
C ALA A 134 -10.31 1.97 -15.77
N LEU A 135 -11.18 2.89 -16.19
CA LEU A 135 -12.30 2.56 -17.06
C LEU A 135 -11.84 1.98 -18.40
N HIS A 136 -10.75 2.51 -18.98
CA HIS A 136 -10.17 1.94 -20.20
C HIS A 136 -9.62 0.51 -20.03
N ILE A 137 -9.11 0.15 -18.86
CA ILE A 137 -8.65 -1.21 -18.57
C ILE A 137 -9.85 -2.14 -18.40
N VAL A 138 -10.85 -1.70 -17.63
CA VAL A 138 -12.06 -2.48 -17.33
C VAL A 138 -12.89 -2.71 -18.59
N ASP A 139 -13.06 -1.69 -19.43
CA ASP A 139 -13.77 -1.76 -20.73
C ASP A 139 -13.18 -2.82 -21.67
N ARG A 140 -11.87 -3.04 -21.60
CA ARG A 140 -11.15 -4.03 -22.43
C ARG A 140 -11.09 -5.43 -21.83
N ALA A 141 -11.44 -5.60 -20.55
CA ALA A 141 -11.24 -6.88 -19.86
C ALA A 141 -12.19 -7.98 -20.35
N GLY A 142 -13.37 -7.62 -20.86
CA GLY A 142 -14.31 -8.53 -21.51
C GLY A 142 -15.71 -8.47 -20.91
N HIS A 143 -16.54 -9.43 -21.32
CA HIS A 143 -18.00 -9.34 -21.13
C HIS A 143 -18.55 -10.17 -19.97
N SER A 144 -17.74 -11.05 -19.36
CA SER A 144 -18.16 -11.86 -18.21
C SER A 144 -17.78 -11.19 -16.89
N ASP A 145 -18.55 -11.46 -15.83
CA ASP A 145 -18.27 -10.94 -14.48
C ASP A 145 -16.90 -11.35 -13.94
N VAL A 146 -16.46 -12.57 -14.26
CA VAL A 146 -15.14 -13.08 -13.90
C VAL A 146 -14.04 -12.22 -14.53
N LEU A 147 -14.19 -11.89 -15.82
CA LEU A 147 -13.26 -11.02 -16.54
C LEU A 147 -13.35 -9.58 -16.05
N LEU A 148 -14.54 -9.11 -15.70
CA LEU A 148 -14.75 -7.77 -15.14
C LEU A 148 -14.02 -7.61 -13.80
N VAL A 149 -14.14 -8.59 -12.89
CA VAL A 149 -13.35 -8.64 -11.65
C VAL A 149 -11.85 -8.61 -11.98
N GLY A 150 -11.41 -9.40 -12.96
CA GLY A 150 -10.02 -9.40 -13.43
C GLY A 150 -9.56 -8.04 -13.98
N GLY A 151 -10.42 -7.35 -14.74
CA GLY A 151 -10.17 -6.01 -15.27
C GLY A 151 -10.03 -4.96 -14.17
N VAL A 152 -10.90 -5.01 -13.16
CA VAL A 152 -10.83 -4.12 -12.00
C VAL A 152 -9.60 -4.43 -11.14
N MET A 153 -9.27 -5.70 -10.93
CA MET A 153 -8.03 -6.13 -10.27
C MET A 153 -6.79 -5.64 -11.01
N LEU A 154 -6.77 -5.73 -12.33
CA LEU A 154 -5.69 -5.24 -13.17
C LEU A 154 -5.58 -3.72 -13.13
N ALA A 155 -6.70 -3.00 -13.17
CA ALA A 155 -6.72 -1.55 -13.00
C ALA A 155 -6.17 -1.13 -11.63
N ALA A 156 -6.58 -1.83 -10.56
CA ALA A 156 -6.05 -1.63 -9.21
C ALA A 156 -4.55 -1.90 -9.16
N ALA A 157 -4.09 -3.03 -9.70
CA ALA A 157 -2.68 -3.36 -9.72
C ALA A 157 -1.86 -2.32 -10.47
N PHE A 158 -2.29 -1.96 -11.69
CA PHE A 158 -1.60 -0.98 -12.53
C PHE A 158 -1.51 0.39 -11.86
N LEU A 159 -2.60 0.92 -11.33
CA LEU A 159 -2.59 2.21 -10.64
C LEU A 159 -1.71 2.18 -9.39
N SER A 160 -1.73 1.07 -8.65
CA SER A 160 -0.95 0.91 -7.42
C SER A 160 0.55 0.70 -7.65
N MET A 161 0.99 0.44 -8.89
CA MET A 161 2.41 0.49 -9.23
C MET A 161 3.01 1.90 -9.07
N TRP A 162 2.16 2.94 -9.07
CA TRP A 162 2.58 4.34 -9.11
C TRP A 162 1.97 5.18 -7.99
N ILE A 163 0.82 4.74 -7.48
CA ILE A 163 0.03 5.40 -6.45
C ILE A 163 0.03 4.54 -5.20
N MET A 164 -0.06 5.16 -4.02
CA MET A 164 -0.20 4.44 -2.76
C MET A 164 -1.41 3.50 -2.76
N ASN A 165 -1.21 2.26 -2.32
CA ASN A 165 -2.24 1.20 -2.29
C ASN A 165 -3.59 1.66 -1.72
N THR A 166 -3.57 2.33 -0.56
CA THR A 166 -4.79 2.83 0.09
C THR A 166 -5.54 3.85 -0.78
N ALA A 167 -4.82 4.75 -1.45
CA ALA A 167 -5.41 5.73 -2.33
C ALA A 167 -6.01 5.06 -3.58
N THR A 168 -5.30 4.09 -4.16
CA THR A 168 -5.80 3.28 -5.28
C THR A 168 -7.12 2.57 -4.95
N CYS A 169 -7.21 1.95 -3.76
CA CYS A 169 -8.45 1.32 -3.30
C CYS A 169 -9.60 2.34 -3.20
N MET A 170 -9.36 3.49 -2.57
CA MET A 170 -10.37 4.53 -2.40
C MET A 170 -10.84 5.11 -3.75
N MET A 171 -9.96 5.18 -4.75
CA MET A 171 -10.29 5.67 -6.09
C MET A 171 -11.14 4.70 -6.90
N LEU A 172 -10.90 3.39 -6.74
CA LEU A 172 -11.61 2.35 -7.49
C LEU A 172 -12.88 1.88 -6.79
N LEU A 173 -13.01 2.10 -5.48
CA LEU A 173 -14.19 1.73 -4.70
C LEU A 173 -15.50 2.27 -5.31
N PRO A 174 -15.61 3.55 -5.72
CA PRO A 174 -16.83 4.04 -6.37
C PRO A 174 -17.17 3.30 -7.66
N ILE A 175 -16.18 2.92 -8.46
CA ILE A 175 -16.38 2.11 -9.67
C ILE A 175 -16.90 0.72 -9.27
N GLY A 176 -16.30 0.11 -8.25
CA GLY A 176 -16.74 -1.18 -7.73
C GLY A 176 -18.19 -1.15 -7.24
N ILE A 177 -18.58 -0.11 -6.50
CA ILE A 177 -19.96 0.08 -6.02
C ILE A 177 -20.92 0.26 -7.21
N ALA A 178 -20.58 1.12 -8.17
CA ALA A 178 -21.41 1.34 -9.35
C ALA A 178 -21.67 0.04 -10.15
N LEU A 179 -20.65 -0.82 -10.26
CA LEU A 179 -20.77 -2.14 -10.87
C LEU A 179 -21.69 -3.09 -10.09
N ILE A 180 -21.63 -3.04 -8.76
CA ILE A 180 -22.50 -3.84 -7.88
C ILE A 180 -23.95 -3.38 -8.00
N ASP A 181 -24.20 -2.07 -7.92
CA ASP A 181 -25.53 -1.46 -8.04
C ASP A 181 -26.15 -1.79 -9.40
N TYR A 182 -25.34 -1.76 -10.45
CA TYR A 182 -25.77 -2.17 -11.79
C TYR A 182 -26.22 -3.63 -11.84
N GLN A 183 -25.47 -4.57 -11.23
CA GLN A 183 -25.89 -5.98 -11.16
C GLN A 183 -27.17 -6.16 -10.35
N GLN A 184 -27.31 -5.42 -9.25
CA GLN A 184 -28.54 -5.45 -8.45
C GLN A 184 -29.75 -5.00 -9.26
N SER A 185 -29.61 -3.95 -10.09
CA SER A 185 -30.69 -3.44 -10.94
C SER A 185 -31.18 -4.45 -11.99
N ARG A 186 -30.33 -5.42 -12.36
CA ARG A 186 -30.68 -6.51 -13.28
C ARG A 186 -31.45 -7.65 -12.61
N GLY A 187 -31.73 -7.56 -11.31
CA GLY A 187 -32.45 -8.60 -10.57
C GLY A 187 -31.63 -9.87 -10.36
N VAL A 188 -30.30 -9.75 -10.26
CA VAL A 188 -29.41 -10.87 -9.94
C VAL A 188 -29.75 -11.45 -8.57
N ASP A 189 -29.71 -12.78 -8.47
CA ASP A 189 -29.95 -13.50 -7.21
C ASP A 189 -29.08 -12.97 -6.06
N GLY A 190 -29.64 -12.87 -4.86
CA GLY A 190 -28.98 -12.25 -3.70
C GLY A 190 -27.64 -12.91 -3.32
N GLN A 191 -27.53 -14.24 -3.46
CA GLN A 191 -26.28 -14.95 -3.17
C GLN A 191 -25.23 -14.68 -4.25
N GLN A 192 -25.64 -14.64 -5.53
CA GLN A 192 -24.74 -14.34 -6.64
C GLN A 192 -24.25 -12.89 -6.60
N LEU A 193 -25.13 -11.95 -6.27
CA LEU A 193 -24.79 -10.55 -6.05
C LEU A 193 -23.77 -10.42 -4.92
N ARG A 194 -24.00 -11.09 -3.78
CA ARG A 194 -23.07 -11.10 -2.64
C ARG A 194 -21.69 -11.64 -3.03
N ASN A 195 -21.63 -12.76 -3.75
CA ASN A 195 -20.36 -13.33 -4.23
C ASN A 195 -19.63 -12.36 -5.16
N PHE A 196 -20.33 -11.76 -6.12
CA PHE A 196 -19.78 -10.76 -7.02
C PHE A 196 -19.22 -9.55 -6.26
N SER A 197 -19.99 -8.98 -5.32
CA SER A 197 -19.58 -7.84 -4.50
C SER A 197 -18.33 -8.14 -3.68
N LEU A 198 -18.28 -9.31 -3.03
CA LEU A 198 -17.10 -9.74 -2.27
C LEU A 198 -15.89 -9.92 -3.18
N CYS A 199 -16.05 -10.61 -4.32
CA CYS A 199 -15.00 -10.78 -5.31
C CYS A 199 -14.44 -9.43 -5.79
N LEU A 200 -15.32 -8.47 -6.09
CA LEU A 200 -14.94 -7.20 -6.66
C LEU A 200 -14.22 -6.31 -5.64
N LEU A 201 -14.78 -6.18 -4.43
CA LEU A 201 -14.19 -5.36 -3.37
C LEU A 201 -12.86 -5.95 -2.86
N LEU A 202 -12.79 -7.27 -2.64
CA LEU A 202 -11.53 -7.95 -2.30
C LEU A 202 -10.55 -7.91 -3.47
N GLY A 203 -11.05 -8.00 -4.71
CA GLY A 203 -10.25 -7.85 -5.92
C GLY A 203 -9.57 -6.49 -5.99
N ILE A 204 -10.28 -5.40 -5.70
CA ILE A 204 -9.68 -4.06 -5.62
C ILE A 204 -8.57 -4.03 -4.56
N ALA A 205 -8.86 -4.54 -3.36
CA ALA A 205 -7.92 -4.51 -2.23
C ALA A 205 -6.64 -5.32 -2.50
N TYR A 206 -6.78 -6.56 -2.98
CA TYR A 206 -5.64 -7.41 -3.31
C TYR A 206 -4.93 -6.95 -4.58
N GLY A 207 -5.68 -6.51 -5.60
CA GLY A 207 -5.12 -5.95 -6.83
C GLY A 207 -4.19 -4.77 -6.52
N ALA A 208 -4.65 -3.81 -5.70
CA ALA A 208 -3.82 -2.69 -5.28
C ALA A 208 -2.56 -3.15 -4.51
N THR A 209 -2.72 -4.07 -3.55
CA THR A 209 -1.61 -4.61 -2.76
C THR A 209 -0.55 -5.28 -3.65
N LEU A 210 -0.98 -6.14 -4.57
CA LEU A 210 -0.10 -6.88 -5.47
C LEU A 210 0.53 -5.96 -6.52
N GLY A 211 -0.18 -4.95 -6.99
CA GLY A 211 0.36 -3.92 -7.87
C GLY A 211 1.53 -3.16 -7.26
N GLY A 212 1.41 -2.81 -5.97
CA GLY A 212 2.47 -2.11 -5.23
C GLY A 212 3.79 -2.89 -5.13
N VAL A 213 3.77 -4.21 -5.29
CA VAL A 213 4.99 -5.05 -5.31
C VAL A 213 5.81 -4.83 -6.58
N ALA A 214 5.17 -4.45 -7.69
CA ALA A 214 5.81 -4.47 -9.01
C ALA A 214 6.95 -3.45 -9.17
N THR A 215 6.86 -2.29 -8.51
CA THR A 215 7.81 -1.18 -8.67
C THR A 215 8.46 -0.79 -7.36
N LEU A 216 9.60 -0.11 -7.43
CA LEU A 216 10.31 0.35 -6.24
C LEU A 216 9.52 1.41 -5.44
N ILE A 217 8.62 2.15 -6.11
CA ILE A 217 7.85 3.26 -5.55
C ILE A 217 6.50 2.80 -4.98
N GLY A 218 5.98 1.65 -5.42
CA GLY A 218 4.65 1.19 -5.06
C GLY A 218 4.44 1.02 -3.56
N THR A 219 5.44 0.50 -2.83
CA THR A 219 5.35 0.34 -1.37
C THR A 219 6.67 0.66 -0.65
N ALA A 220 6.55 1.12 0.60
CA ALA A 220 7.71 1.44 1.45
C ALA A 220 8.67 0.25 1.69
N PRO A 221 8.21 -1.01 1.88
CA PRO A 221 9.10 -2.16 2.02
C PRO A 221 10.06 -2.36 0.84
N ASN A 222 9.62 -2.09 -0.40
CA ASN A 222 10.48 -2.21 -1.58
C ASN A 222 11.64 -1.23 -1.50
N GLY A 223 11.34 0.02 -1.15
CA GLY A 223 12.35 1.06 -0.93
C GLY A 223 13.27 0.76 0.24
N PHE A 224 12.75 0.20 1.34
CA PHE A 224 13.58 -0.24 2.47
C PHE A 224 14.61 -1.28 2.05
N ILE A 225 14.22 -2.27 1.25
CA ILE A 225 15.16 -3.28 0.73
C ILE A 225 16.24 -2.62 -0.14
N ALA A 226 15.87 -1.70 -1.02
CA ALA A 226 16.84 -0.98 -1.84
C ALA A 226 17.80 -0.12 -1.00
N ALA A 227 17.30 0.59 0.02
CA ALA A 227 18.14 1.34 0.96
C ALA A 227 19.09 0.41 1.71
N PHE A 228 18.56 -0.69 2.26
CA PHE A 228 19.35 -1.66 3.00
C PHE A 228 20.46 -2.29 2.15
N MET A 229 20.18 -2.64 0.89
CA MET A 229 21.18 -3.20 -0.02
C MET A 229 22.26 -2.18 -0.37
N LEU A 230 21.89 -0.91 -0.56
CA LEU A 230 22.82 0.17 -0.82
C LEU A 230 23.72 0.44 0.39
N GLU A 231 23.14 0.58 1.58
CA GLU A 231 23.87 0.94 2.81
C GLU A 231 24.72 -0.20 3.37
N THR A 232 24.23 -1.45 3.28
CA THR A 232 24.89 -2.60 3.91
C THR A 232 25.89 -3.28 2.97
N TYR A 233 25.54 -3.39 1.68
CA TYR A 233 26.32 -4.14 0.70
C TYR A 233 26.92 -3.27 -0.41
N GLY A 234 26.62 -1.96 -0.45
CA GLY A 234 27.04 -1.08 -1.54
C GLY A 234 26.37 -1.41 -2.88
N LEU A 235 25.26 -2.15 -2.85
CA LEU A 235 24.54 -2.61 -4.04
C LEU A 235 23.36 -1.68 -4.32
N GLU A 236 23.49 -0.85 -5.37
CA GLU A 236 22.37 -0.03 -5.83
C GLU A 236 21.38 -0.87 -6.63
N ILE A 237 20.14 -0.95 -6.14
CA ILE A 237 19.04 -1.54 -6.89
C ILE A 237 18.37 -0.45 -7.72
N SER A 238 18.60 -0.48 -9.03
CA SER A 238 17.93 0.44 -9.96
C SER A 238 16.43 0.13 -10.10
N PHE A 239 15.67 1.14 -10.53
CA PHE A 239 14.24 0.99 -10.79
C PHE A 239 13.93 -0.14 -11.78
N LEU A 240 14.71 -0.25 -12.86
CA LEU A 240 14.53 -1.28 -13.87
C LEU A 240 14.84 -2.69 -13.33
N GLN A 241 15.91 -2.85 -12.55
CA GLN A 241 16.24 -4.14 -11.93
C GLN A 241 15.13 -4.60 -10.99
N TRP A 242 14.58 -3.69 -10.17
CA TRP A 242 13.43 -4.03 -9.33
C TRP A 242 12.22 -4.42 -10.17
N LEU A 243 11.90 -3.64 -11.21
CA LEU A 243 10.76 -3.91 -12.08
C LEU A 243 10.85 -5.30 -12.74
N GLN A 244 12.04 -5.73 -13.14
CA GLN A 244 12.27 -7.06 -13.73
C GLN A 244 11.98 -8.22 -12.77
N VAL A 245 12.07 -7.99 -11.46
CA VAL A 245 11.79 -9.01 -10.42
C VAL A 245 10.37 -8.86 -9.87
N GLY A 246 9.99 -7.64 -9.50
CA GLY A 246 8.72 -7.31 -8.87
C GLY A 246 7.53 -7.51 -9.81
N LEU A 247 7.64 -7.08 -11.08
CA LEU A 247 6.52 -7.17 -12.03
C LEU A 247 6.11 -8.61 -12.33
N PRO A 248 7.02 -9.56 -12.65
CA PRO A 248 6.63 -10.96 -12.85
C PRO A 248 5.96 -11.59 -11.62
N ILE A 249 6.48 -11.31 -10.41
CA ILE A 249 5.90 -11.81 -9.16
C ILE A 249 4.49 -11.23 -8.95
N SER A 250 4.34 -9.92 -9.14
CA SER A 250 3.05 -9.22 -9.04
C SER A 250 2.02 -9.81 -10.00
N VAL A 251 2.38 -10.00 -11.28
CA VAL A 251 1.47 -10.58 -12.29
C VAL A 251 1.07 -12.01 -11.93
N LEU A 252 2.03 -12.85 -11.53
CA LEU A 252 1.77 -14.23 -11.15
C LEU A 252 0.80 -14.30 -9.97
N LEU A 253 1.05 -13.53 -8.92
CA LEU A 253 0.19 -13.48 -7.75
C LEU A 253 -1.18 -12.88 -8.09
N LEU A 254 -1.24 -11.86 -8.94
CA LEU A 254 -2.50 -11.23 -9.36
C LEU A 254 -3.40 -12.24 -10.07
N VAL A 255 -2.84 -13.01 -11.02
CA VAL A 255 -3.57 -14.07 -11.73
C VAL A 255 -3.98 -15.17 -10.76
N ALA A 256 -3.09 -15.60 -9.86
CA ALA A 256 -3.41 -16.63 -8.86
C ALA A 256 -4.55 -16.19 -7.93
N THR A 257 -4.51 -14.96 -7.43
CA THR A 257 -5.57 -14.39 -6.58
C THR A 257 -6.87 -14.22 -7.35
N TRP A 258 -6.81 -13.76 -8.61
CA TRP A 258 -8.00 -13.63 -9.45
C TRP A 258 -8.69 -14.98 -9.65
N LEU A 259 -7.94 -16.03 -9.98
CA LEU A 259 -8.47 -17.39 -10.12
C LEU A 259 -9.00 -17.92 -8.78
N LEU A 260 -8.28 -17.72 -7.68
CA LEU A 260 -8.72 -18.15 -6.35
C LEU A 260 -10.06 -17.51 -5.97
N LEU A 261 -10.19 -16.19 -6.12
CA LEU A 261 -11.42 -15.47 -5.78
C LEU A 261 -12.58 -15.90 -6.68
N THR A 262 -12.36 -15.90 -8.00
CA THR A 262 -13.44 -16.09 -8.98
C THR A 262 -13.80 -17.54 -9.27
N GLN A 263 -12.94 -18.51 -8.95
CA GLN A 263 -13.19 -19.93 -9.21
C GLN A 263 -13.44 -20.76 -7.94
N VAL A 264 -12.82 -20.39 -6.82
CA VAL A 264 -12.83 -21.21 -5.59
C VAL A 264 -13.66 -20.57 -4.48
N VAL A 265 -13.33 -19.34 -4.10
CA VAL A 265 -13.87 -18.75 -2.86
C VAL A 265 -15.26 -18.16 -3.06
N TYR A 266 -15.44 -17.29 -4.07
CA TYR A 266 -16.69 -16.55 -4.29
C TYR A 266 -17.10 -16.56 -5.77
N PRO A 267 -17.28 -17.73 -6.42
CA PRO A 267 -17.47 -17.79 -7.86
C PRO A 267 -18.70 -16.98 -8.31
N PRO A 268 -18.52 -15.88 -9.08
CA PRO A 268 -19.63 -15.09 -9.59
C PRO A 268 -20.18 -15.79 -10.83
N ARG A 269 -21.35 -16.43 -10.69
CA ARG A 269 -22.04 -17.17 -11.76
C ARG A 269 -23.24 -16.41 -12.31
N VAL A 270 -23.11 -15.11 -12.52
CA VAL A 270 -24.20 -14.31 -13.12
C VAL A 270 -24.27 -14.61 -14.61
N LYS A 271 -25.45 -14.97 -15.10
CA LYS A 271 -25.69 -15.22 -16.53
C LYS A 271 -25.93 -13.91 -17.29
N GLY A 272 -25.37 -13.80 -18.49
CA GLY A 272 -25.55 -12.64 -19.39
C GLY A 272 -24.66 -11.44 -19.01
N GLY A 273 -23.36 -11.66 -18.85
CA GLY A 273 -22.42 -10.77 -18.16
C GLY A 273 -22.43 -9.29 -18.61
N MET A 274 -21.87 -8.45 -17.75
CA MET A 274 -22.04 -7.00 -17.82
C MET A 274 -21.47 -6.34 -19.09
N GLY A 275 -20.47 -6.90 -19.76
CA GLY A 275 -19.87 -6.18 -20.90
C GLY A 275 -20.81 -6.05 -22.10
N GLU A 276 -21.86 -6.87 -22.19
CA GLU A 276 -22.87 -6.74 -23.27
C GLU A 276 -23.76 -5.51 -23.09
N SER A 277 -23.79 -4.90 -21.89
CA SER A 277 -24.65 -3.77 -21.60
C SER A 277 -24.11 -2.41 -22.05
N GLY A 278 -22.81 -2.33 -22.37
CA GLY A 278 -22.14 -1.07 -22.68
C GLY A 278 -22.09 -0.09 -21.49
N TYR A 279 -22.41 -0.52 -20.27
CA TYR A 279 -22.44 0.38 -19.10
C TYR A 279 -21.08 1.06 -18.85
N ILE A 280 -19.99 0.28 -18.82
CA ILE A 280 -18.63 0.83 -18.67
C ILE A 280 -18.26 1.75 -19.82
N HIS A 281 -18.67 1.40 -21.04
CA HIS A 281 -18.44 2.24 -22.21
C HIS A 281 -19.15 3.60 -22.06
N SER A 282 -20.40 3.60 -21.60
CA SER A 282 -21.17 4.83 -21.36
C SER A 282 -20.56 5.70 -20.24
N GLU A 283 -20.01 5.07 -19.19
CA GLU A 283 -19.26 5.77 -18.13
C GLU A 283 -17.93 6.35 -18.62
N LEU A 284 -17.30 5.70 -19.60
CA LEU A 284 -16.10 6.20 -20.25
C LEU A 284 -16.42 7.36 -21.20
N GLU A 285 -17.53 7.28 -21.94
CA GLU A 285 -18.01 8.38 -22.79
C GLU A 285 -18.43 9.61 -21.96
N SER A 286 -19.02 9.40 -20.79
CA SER A 286 -19.43 10.50 -19.89
C SER A 286 -18.24 11.33 -19.36
N LEU A 287 -17.02 10.78 -19.38
CA LEU A 287 -15.79 11.51 -19.08
C LEU A 287 -15.41 12.54 -20.16
N GLY A 288 -15.98 12.45 -21.36
CA GLY A 288 -15.65 13.29 -22.50
C GLY A 288 -14.18 13.19 -22.93
N THR A 289 -13.73 14.18 -23.69
CA THR A 289 -12.34 14.27 -24.17
C THR A 289 -11.36 14.62 -23.06
N MET A 290 -10.13 14.09 -23.12
CA MET A 290 -9.07 14.45 -22.17
C MET A 290 -8.86 15.97 -22.07
N SER A 291 -8.95 16.49 -20.85
CA SER A 291 -8.62 17.89 -20.57
C SER A 291 -7.14 18.20 -20.82
N GLY A 292 -6.81 19.48 -21.00
CA GLY A 292 -5.41 19.90 -21.14
C GLY A 292 -4.55 19.50 -19.94
N ALA A 293 -5.12 19.56 -18.73
CA ALA A 293 -4.43 19.15 -17.51
C ALA A 293 -4.19 17.63 -17.46
N GLU A 294 -5.16 16.80 -17.85
CA GLU A 294 -4.95 15.35 -17.99
C GLU A 294 -3.80 15.02 -18.93
N LYS A 295 -3.71 15.72 -20.07
CA LYS A 295 -2.63 15.53 -21.05
C LYS A 295 -1.26 15.89 -20.49
N ILE A 296 -1.16 17.00 -19.75
CA ILE A 296 0.09 17.43 -19.11
C ILE A 296 0.51 16.40 -18.06
N VAL A 297 -0.40 15.97 -17.19
CA VAL A 297 -0.09 14.97 -16.17
C VAL A 297 0.32 13.64 -16.79
N ALA A 298 -0.37 13.20 -17.84
CA ALA A 298 -0.01 12.00 -18.58
C ALA A 298 1.39 12.12 -19.21
N ALA A 299 1.72 13.26 -19.82
CA ALA A 299 3.04 13.51 -20.38
C ALA A 299 4.15 13.49 -19.31
N VAL A 300 3.93 14.15 -18.17
CA VAL A 300 4.87 14.12 -17.03
C VAL A 300 5.05 12.70 -16.49
N PHE A 301 3.96 11.96 -16.31
CA PHE A 301 3.98 10.59 -15.83
C PHE A 301 4.77 9.66 -16.76
N VAL A 302 4.44 9.66 -18.06
CA VAL A 302 5.13 8.84 -19.06
C VAL A 302 6.60 9.22 -19.17
N SER A 303 6.92 10.51 -19.11
CA SER A 303 8.31 10.99 -19.13
C SER A 303 9.08 10.48 -17.90
N ALA A 304 8.52 10.61 -16.70
CA ALA A 304 9.14 10.13 -15.46
C ALA A 304 9.37 8.61 -15.48
N ALA A 305 8.36 7.82 -15.87
CA ALA A 305 8.48 6.37 -15.97
C ALA A 305 9.55 5.96 -17.00
N THR A 306 9.59 6.63 -18.15
CA THR A 306 10.60 6.38 -19.19
C THR A 306 12.01 6.71 -18.69
N LEU A 307 12.19 7.85 -18.02
CA LEU A 307 13.47 8.25 -17.44
C LEU A 307 13.93 7.30 -16.32
N TRP A 308 13.02 6.79 -15.47
CA TRP A 308 13.39 5.80 -14.46
C TRP A 308 13.87 4.48 -15.05
N VAL A 309 13.20 3.99 -16.11
CA VAL A 309 13.59 2.77 -16.81
C VAL A 309 14.92 2.95 -17.55
N THR A 310 15.12 4.10 -18.18
CA THR A 310 16.31 4.38 -19.01
C THR A 310 17.47 5.00 -18.24
N ARG A 311 17.32 5.27 -16.93
CA ARG A 311 18.35 5.92 -16.10
C ARG A 311 19.72 5.26 -16.24
N GLY A 312 19.79 3.92 -16.18
CA GLY A 312 21.05 3.18 -16.31
C GLY A 312 21.79 3.50 -17.62
N THR A 313 21.08 3.41 -18.75
CA THR A 313 21.62 3.79 -20.06
C THR A 313 22.01 5.27 -20.16
N ILE A 314 21.26 6.16 -19.50
CA ILE A 314 21.57 7.60 -19.50
C ILE A 314 22.83 7.88 -18.68
N SER A 315 23.01 7.21 -17.53
CA SER A 315 24.19 7.38 -16.68
C SER A 315 25.48 6.92 -17.36
N ASP A 316 25.40 5.92 -18.24
CA ASP A 316 26.56 5.49 -19.04
C ASP A 316 27.03 6.58 -20.02
N TRP A 317 26.09 7.39 -20.52
CA TRP A 317 26.37 8.47 -21.47
C TRP A 317 26.75 9.77 -20.77
N PHE A 318 26.30 9.96 -19.53
CA PHE A 318 26.57 11.13 -18.70
C PHE A 318 27.10 10.69 -17.32
N PRO A 319 28.40 10.39 -17.20
CA PRO A 319 29.00 9.91 -15.95
C PRO A 319 28.87 10.89 -14.78
N ALA A 320 28.65 12.18 -15.06
CA ALA A 320 28.41 13.20 -14.04
C ALA A 320 27.05 13.09 -13.33
N LEU A 321 26.16 12.20 -13.79
CA LEU A 321 24.85 11.91 -13.18
C LEU A 321 24.87 10.64 -12.31
N GLN A 322 26.02 9.98 -12.16
CA GLN A 322 26.21 8.83 -11.26
C GLN A 322 26.35 9.28 -9.81
#